data_AF-A0A497DQ65-F1
#
_entry.id   AF-A0A497DQ65-F1
#
_cell.length_a   1.000
_cell.length_b   1.000
_cell.length_c   1.000
_cell.angle_alpha   90.00
_cell.angle_beta   90.00
_cell.angle_gamma   90.00
#
_symmetry.space_group_name_H-M   'P 1'
#
loop_
_entity.id
_entity.type
_entity.pdbx_description
1 polymer ?
#
loop_
_entity_poly.entity_id
_entity_poly.type
_entity_poly.pdbx_seq_one_letter_code
_entity_poly.pdbx_strand_id
1 'polypeptide(L)' 'MISSWSFDAEDGRHSFDDIQQKKDSIYGSFEYVPGVSGNAIKLDGFRTFIKRDRYDLSNLKSAFTVEAWIALARYP' A
#
# COMPACT_ATOMS: atom_id res chain seq x y z
N MET A 1 13.66 9.66 -3.31
CA MET A 1 13.14 8.28 -3.26
C MET A 1 11.68 8.31 -3.68
N ILE A 2 11.22 7.32 -4.46
CA ILE A 2 9.81 7.17 -4.90
C ILE A 2 9.39 5.73 -4.62
N SER A 3 8.14 5.53 -4.23
CA SER A 3 7.51 4.23 -4.01
C SER A 3 6.08 4.28 -4.52
N SER A 4 5.60 3.19 -5.10
CA SER A 4 4.23 3.10 -5.61
C SER A 4 3.70 1.69 -5.42
N TRP A 5 2.48 1.57 -4.90
CA TRP A 5 1.77 0.29 -4.78
C TRP A 5 0.45 0.38 -5.55
N SER A 6 0.35 -0.40 -6.62
CA SER A 6 -0.87 -0.55 -7.42
C SER A 6 -1.89 -1.51 -6.80
N PHE A 7 -1.41 -2.54 -6.11
CA PHE A 7 -2.20 -3.66 -5.58
C PHE A 7 -2.83 -4.58 -6.65
N ASP A 8 -2.39 -4.48 -7.91
CA ASP A 8 -2.89 -5.31 -9.01
C ASP A 8 -2.31 -6.73 -9.02
N ALA A 9 -1.08 -6.89 -8.55
CA ALA A 9 -0.47 -8.20 -8.37
C ALA A 9 -0.98 -8.82 -7.06
N GLU A 10 -1.98 -9.69 -7.14
CA GLU A 10 -2.55 -10.45 -6.01
C GLU A 10 -1.57 -11.52 -5.48
N ASP A 11 -0.42 -11.08 -4.95
CA ASP A 11 0.65 -11.94 -4.45
C ASP A 11 0.42 -12.37 -2.99
N GLY A 12 -0.75 -12.95 -2.72
CA GLY A 12 -1.13 -13.42 -1.40
C GLY A 12 -1.05 -12.32 -0.34
N ARG A 13 -0.17 -12.48 0.66
CA ARG A 13 0.03 -11.53 1.78
C ARG A 13 1.17 -10.53 1.57
N HIS A 14 1.52 -10.28 0.31
CA HIS A 14 2.52 -9.27 -0.04
C HIS A 14 1.93 -8.21 -0.98
N SER A 15 2.28 -6.95 -0.73
CA SER A 15 2.10 -5.86 -1.68
C SER A 15 3.43 -5.56 -2.36
N PHE A 16 3.40 -5.32 -3.66
CA PHE A 16 4.60 -5.03 -4.43
C PHE A 16 4.76 -3.53 -4.67
N ASP A 17 5.96 -3.00 -4.41
CA ASP A 17 6.34 -1.65 -4.83
C ASP A 17 6.93 -1.72 -6.23
N ASP A 18 6.16 -1.24 -7.20
CA ASP A 18 6.47 -1.32 -8.63
C ASP A 18 7.74 -0.55 -9.01
N ILE A 19 8.12 0.47 -8.23
CA ILE A 19 9.27 1.32 -8.51
C ILE A 19 10.54 0.77 -7.87
N GLN A 20 10.47 0.37 -6.59
CA GLN A 20 11.63 -0.16 -5.88
C GLN A 20 11.83 -1.66 -6.06
N GLN A 21 10.90 -2.36 -6.71
CA GLN A 21 10.92 -3.81 -6.92
C GLN A 21 11.06 -4.57 -5.58
N LYS A 22 10.30 -4.13 -4.57
CA LYS A 22 10.33 -4.68 -3.21
C LYS A 22 8.95 -5.20 -2.82
N LYS A 23 8.94 -6.31 -2.08
CA LYS A 23 7.73 -6.85 -1.46
C LYS A 23 7.61 -6.35 -0.03
N ASP A 24 6.43 -5.86 0.33
CA ASP A 24 6.06 -5.53 1.70
C ASP A 24 4.98 -6.49 2.20
N SER A 25 5.03 -6.83 3.48
CA SER A 25 4.06 -7.74 4.08
C SER A 25 2.77 -7.01 4.44
N ILE A 26 1.63 -7.66 4.15
CA ILE A 26 0.29 -7.23 4.55
C ILE A 26 -0.12 -8.02 5.79
N TYR A 27 -0.39 -7.30 6.87
CA TYR A 27 -0.80 -7.86 8.16
C TYR A 27 -2.31 -7.74 8.34
N GLY A 28 -2.89 -8.57 9.20
CA GLY A 28 -4.33 -8.55 9.48
C GLY A 28 -5.19 -9.31 8.47
N SER A 29 -6.46 -8.93 8.40
CA SER A 29 -7.47 -9.49 7.50
C SER A 29 -7.79 -8.47 6.42
N PHE A 30 -7.48 -8.80 5.17
CA PHE A 30 -7.66 -7.92 4.03
C PHE A 30 -8.26 -8.66 2.86
N GLU A 31 -8.84 -7.89 1.95
CA GLU A 31 -9.39 -8.36 0.68
C GLU A 31 -8.84 -7.48 -0.44
N TYR A 32 -8.45 -8.09 -1.56
CA TYR A 32 -8.29 -7.37 -2.81
C TYR A 32 -9.69 -7.12 -3.38
N VAL A 33 -9.97 -5.87 -3.76
CA VAL A 33 -11.25 -5.43 -4.31
C VAL A 33 -11.01 -4.52 -5.51
N PRO A 34 -11.92 -4.42 -6.47
CA PRO A 34 -11.81 -3.42 -7.53
C PRO A 34 -11.68 -1.99 -6.96
N GLY A 35 -10.68 -1.26 -7.43
CA GLY A 35 -10.35 0.11 -7.02
C GLY A 35 -10.67 1.16 -8.08
N VAL A 36 -10.13 2.37 -7.89
CA VAL A 36 -10.26 3.46 -8.88
C VAL A 36 -9.48 3.15 -10.16
N SER A 37 -8.34 2.47 -10.03
CA SER A 37 -7.52 1.98 -11.14
C SER A 37 -7.05 0.58 -10.77
N GLY A 38 -7.53 -0.44 -11.48
CA GLY A 38 -7.21 -1.83 -11.16
C GLY A 38 -7.82 -2.29 -9.83
N ASN A 39 -7.02 -2.94 -9.01
CA ASN A 39 -7.37 -3.44 -7.69
C ASN A 39 -6.99 -2.43 -6.58
N ALA A 40 -7.53 -2.66 -5.40
CA ALA A 40 -7.23 -1.96 -4.17
C ALA A 40 -7.27 -2.95 -3.01
N ILE A 41 -6.67 -2.58 -1.88
CA ILE A 41 -6.76 -3.36 -0.64
C ILE A 41 -7.82 -2.74 0.27
N LYS A 42 -8.79 -3.56 0.68
CA LYS A 42 -9.75 -3.22 1.73
C LYS A 42 -9.20 -3.65 3.08
N LEU A 43 -8.99 -2.67 3.96
CA LEU A 43 -8.53 -2.88 5.33
C LEU A 43 -9.72 -3.15 6.27
N ASP A 44 -9.52 -3.98 7.29
CA ASP A 44 -10.53 -4.28 8.32
C ASP A 44 -10.85 -3.13 9.29
N GLY A 45 -10.08 -2.05 9.25
CA GLY A 45 -10.22 -0.90 10.15
C GLY A 45 -9.75 -1.15 11.59
N PHE A 46 -9.08 -2.27 11.88
CA PHE A 46 -8.64 -2.63 13.23
C PHE A 46 -7.16 -3.00 13.32
N ARG A 47 -6.71 -4.02 12.57
CA ARG A 47 -5.34 -4.56 12.66
C ARG A 47 -4.67 -4.73 11.30
N THR A 48 -5.34 -4.32 10.23
CA THR A 48 -4.81 -4.49 8.88
C THR A 48 -3.97 -3.30 8.46
N PHE A 49 -2.71 -3.56 8.11
CA PHE A 49 -1.76 -2.56 7.64
C PHE A 49 -0.69 -3.20 6.76
N ILE A 50 -0.05 -2.35 5.95
CA ILE A 50 1.16 -2.69 5.20
C ILE A 50 2.32 -2.02 5.90
N LYS A 51 3.42 -2.75 6.08
CA LYS A 51 4.61 -2.23 6.76
C LYS A 51 5.84 -2.40 5.90
N ARG A 52 6.60 -1.30 5.77
CA ARG A 52 7.98 -1.31 5.31
C ARG A 52 8.89 -0.93 6.47
N ASP A 53 9.67 -1.88 6.96
CA ASP A 53 10.49 -1.72 8.16
C ASP A 53 11.62 -0.70 8.00
N ARG A 54 12.19 -0.61 6.80
CA ARG A 54 13.26 0.34 6.49
C ARG A 54 13.02 0.99 5.15
N TYR A 55 12.94 2.31 5.19
CA TYR A 55 13.14 3.14 4.02
C TYR A 55 14.58 3.62 4.01
N ASP A 56 15.23 3.52 2.86
CA ASP A 56 16.49 4.20 2.63
C ASP A 56 16.21 5.68 2.39
N LEU A 57 16.38 6.48 3.43
CA LEU A 57 16.15 7.92 3.39
C LEU A 57 17.38 8.72 2.95
N SER A 58 18.49 8.07 2.58
CA SER A 58 19.72 8.76 2.11
C SER A 58 19.46 9.69 0.93
N ASN A 59 18.47 9.35 0.10
CA ASN A 59 18.05 10.10 -1.09
C ASN A 59 16.76 10.91 -0.87
N LEU A 60 16.28 11.06 0.37
CA LEU A 60 15.17 11.95 0.68
C LEU A 60 15.70 13.39 0.77
N LYS A 61 15.25 14.27 -0.14
CA LYS A 61 15.58 15.70 -0.11
C LYS A 61 14.70 16.42 0.91
N SER A 62 14.80 17.76 0.99
CA SER A 62 14.07 18.60 1.95
C SER A 62 12.55 18.59 1.79
N ALA A 63 12.00 18.06 0.71
CA ALA A 63 10.57 17.98 0.46
C ALA A 63 10.19 16.64 -0.16
N PHE A 64 8.95 16.19 0.13
CA PHE A 64 8.35 14.99 -0.44
C PHE A 64 6.83 15.16 -0.55
N THR A 65 6.21 14.29 -1.34
CA THR A 65 4.76 14.23 -1.56
C THR A 65 4.28 12.81 -1.29
N VAL A 66 3.04 12.68 -0.82
CA VAL A 66 2.31 11.41 -0.73
C VAL A 66 0.97 11.60 -1.42
N GLU A 67 0.63 10.67 -2.29
CA GLU A 67 -0.66 10.63 -2.99
C GLU A 67 -1.24 9.22 -2.90
N ALA A 68 -2.57 9.12 -2.82
CA ALA A 68 -3.27 7.85 -2.73
C ALA A 68 -4.75 8.01 -3.10
N TRP A 69 -5.34 6.95 -3.66
CA TRP A 69 -6.80 6.80 -3.73
C TRP A 69 -7.31 6.18 -2.44
N ILE A 70 -8.26 6.85 -1.77
CA ILE A 70 -8.80 6.40 -0.49
C ILE A 70 -10.33 6.43 -0.55
N ALA A 71 -10.95 5.26 -0.40
CA ALA A 71 -12.38 5.13 -0.20
C ALA A 71 -12.64 4.93 1.32
N LEU A 72 -13.09 5.97 2.00
CA LEU A 72 -13.40 5.89 3.43
C LEU A 72 -14.64 5.03 3.64
N ALA A 73 -14.54 4.02 4.51
CA ALA A 73 -15.69 3.25 4.95
C ALA A 73 -16.66 4.19 5.68
N ARG A 74 -17.92 4.21 5.26
CA ARG A 74 -18.97 4.92 6.00
C ARG A 74 -19.43 4.02 7.14
N TYR A 75 -19.46 4.57 8.35
CA TYR A 75 -20.16 3.92 9.47
C TYR A 75 -21.66 3.87 9.13
N PRO A 76 -22.32 2.70 9.18
CA PRO A 76 -23.76 2.59 8.91
C PRO A 76 -24.60 3.44 9.87
#